data_AF-A0A953MLX3-F1
#
_entry.id   AF-A0A953MLX3-F1
#
_cell.length_a   1.000
_cell.length_b   1.000
_cell.length_c   1.000
_cell.angle_alpha   90.00
_cell.angle_beta   90.00
_cell.angle_gamma   90.00
#
_symmetry.space_group_name_H-M   'P 1'
#
loop_
_entity.id
_entity.type
_entity.pdbx_description
1 polymer ?
#
loop_
_entity_poly.entity_id
_entity_poly.type
_entity_poly.pdbx_seq_one_letter_code
_entity_poly.pdbx_strand_id
1 'polypeptide(L)'
;MKNILLAFNSFKEVADSVEICDLMNDNLRGEVECILLPISDGGDGFLEVCKFFFKLECLTYCIKNFYNELIFRLLVGIKKKSATAYIEVASAIGLNLIPFQERNPNLYNSKA
;
A
#
# COMPACT_ATOMS: atom_id res chain seq x y z
N MET A 1 20.83 -22.48 13.86
CA MET A 1 20.05 -22.04 12.69
C MET A 1 20.53 -20.66 12.29
N LYS A 2 20.60 -20.36 10.99
CA LYS A 2 20.89 -18.99 10.52
C LYS A 2 19.56 -18.28 10.34
N ASN A 3 19.48 -17.05 10.85
CA ASN A 3 18.29 -16.22 10.74
C ASN A 3 18.57 -15.14 9.69
N ILE A 4 17.65 -14.97 8.74
CA ILE A 4 17.74 -13.97 7.68
C ILE A 4 16.60 -12.97 7.85
N LEU A 5 16.93 -11.68 7.86
CA LEU A 5 15.95 -10.60 7.82
C LEU A 5 15.59 -10.29 6.36
N LEU A 6 14.32 -10.42 6.02
CA LEU A 6 13.77 -10.04 4.71
C LEU A 6 13.15 -8.65 4.83
N ALA A 7 13.88 -7.62 4.40
CA ALA A 7 13.46 -6.22 4.53
C ALA A 7 13.41 -5.52 3.16
N PHE A 8 12.46 -5.92 2.33
CA PHE A 8 12.30 -5.40 0.97
C PHE A 8 11.39 -4.17 0.94
N ASN A 9 11.70 -3.20 0.08
CA ASN A 9 10.72 -2.19 -0.35
C ASN A 9 9.97 -2.72 -1.59
N SER A 10 8.89 -2.06 -1.98
CA SER A 10 8.14 -2.40 -3.19
C SER A 10 8.99 -2.28 -4.45
N PHE A 11 8.71 -3.14 -5.42
CA PHE A 11 9.22 -3.02 -6.78
C PHE A 11 8.13 -2.31 -7.58
N LYS A 12 8.34 -1.02 -7.86
CA LYS A 12 7.33 -0.16 -8.49
C LYS A 12 6.73 -0.81 -9.74
N GLU A 13 5.41 -0.83 -9.80
CA GLU A 13 4.61 -1.41 -10.89
C GLU A 13 4.77 -2.94 -11.08
N VAL A 14 5.46 -3.63 -10.17
CA VAL A 14 5.72 -5.08 -10.25
C VAL A 14 5.12 -5.82 -9.07
N ALA A 15 5.52 -5.50 -7.84
CA ALA A 15 5.09 -6.21 -6.63
C ALA A 15 5.22 -5.32 -5.39
N ASP A 16 4.32 -5.51 -4.43
CA ASP A 16 4.42 -4.81 -3.15
C ASP A 16 5.44 -5.45 -2.20
N SER A 17 5.81 -4.70 -1.16
CA SER A 17 6.84 -5.12 -0.20
C SER A 17 6.48 -6.40 0.57
N VAL A 18 5.20 -6.59 0.90
CA VAL A 18 4.69 -7.76 1.63
C VAL A 18 4.77 -8.99 0.73
N GLU A 19 4.31 -8.86 -0.51
CA GLU A 19 4.36 -9.92 -1.52
C GLU A 19 5.79 -10.41 -1.76
N ILE A 20 6.76 -9.51 -1.90
CA ILE A 20 8.18 -9.88 -2.07
C ILE A 20 8.71 -10.63 -0.85
N CYS A 21 8.37 -10.18 0.36
CA CYS A 21 8.79 -10.85 1.60
C CYS A 21 8.20 -12.27 1.71
N ASP A 22 6.92 -12.43 1.39
CA ASP A 22 6.23 -13.73 1.44
C ASP A 22 6.81 -14.70 0.41
N LEU A 23 7.03 -14.25 -0.84
CA LEU A 23 7.66 -15.05 -1.89
C LEU A 23 9.06 -15.52 -1.49
N MET A 24 9.87 -14.64 -0.92
CA MET A 24 11.22 -15.00 -0.48
C MET A 24 11.21 -15.96 0.71
N ASN A 25 10.29 -15.77 1.65
CA ASN A 25 10.12 -16.69 2.79
C ASN A 25 9.72 -18.10 2.33
N ASP A 26 8.81 -18.20 1.37
CA ASP A 26 8.37 -19.50 0.85
C ASP A 26 9.48 -20.23 0.08
N ASN A 27 10.30 -19.51 -0.68
CA ASN A 27 11.43 -20.09 -1.42
C ASN A 27 12.61 -20.51 -0.53
N LEU A 28 12.79 -19.86 0.63
CA LEU A 28 13.87 -20.17 1.58
C LEU A 28 13.44 -21.15 2.69
N ARG A 29 12.20 -21.64 2.64
CA ARG A 29 11.59 -22.44 3.68
C ARG A 29 12.34 -23.75 3.91
N GLY A 30 12.76 -23.98 5.16
CA GLY A 30 13.48 -25.20 5.57
C GLY A 30 15.01 -25.11 5.46
N GLU A 31 15.54 -24.10 4.78
CA GLU A 31 16.99 -23.83 4.72
C GLU A 31 17.45 -22.87 5.83
N VAL A 32 16.64 -21.84 6.08
CA VAL A 32 16.91 -20.77 7.06
C VAL A 32 15.61 -20.36 7.75
N GLU A 33 15.75 -19.68 8.89
CA GLU A 33 14.63 -19.02 9.54
C GLU A 33 14.53 -17.58 9.03
N CYS A 34 13.41 -17.23 8.40
CA CYS A 34 13.18 -15.90 7.85
C CYS A 34 12.39 -15.03 8.83
N ILE A 35 12.86 -13.79 9.04
CA ILE A 35 12.15 -12.73 9.75
C ILE A 35 11.65 -11.74 8.70
N LEU A 36 10.33 -11.62 8.55
CA LEU A 36 9.74 -10.72 7.56
C LEU A 36 9.61 -9.32 8.15
N LEU A 37 10.19 -8.35 7.44
CA LEU A 37 10.12 -6.94 7.77
C LEU A 37 9.87 -6.12 6.49
N PRO A 38 8.72 -6.29 5.82
CA PRO A 38 8.37 -5.45 4.68
C PRO A 38 8.46 -3.96 5.07
N ILE A 39 9.10 -3.14 4.23
CA ILE A 39 9.29 -1.72 4.47
C ILE A 39 8.56 -0.87 3.42
N SER A 40 8.17 0.33 3.82
CA SER A 40 7.59 1.34 2.93
C SER A 40 8.16 2.72 3.30
N ASP A 41 8.34 3.56 2.30
CA ASP A 41 8.70 4.98 2.43
C ASP A 41 7.46 5.90 2.49
N GLY A 42 6.26 5.32 2.53
CA GLY A 42 4.98 6.04 2.51
C GLY A 42 4.35 6.18 1.13
N GLY A 43 4.99 5.67 0.07
CA GLY A 43 4.43 5.61 -1.28
C GLY A 43 3.43 4.46 -1.50
N ASP A 44 3.29 4.04 -2.75
CA ASP A 44 2.38 2.98 -3.17
C ASP A 44 2.65 1.66 -2.43
N GLY A 45 1.60 1.03 -1.90
CA GLY A 45 1.69 -0.19 -1.08
C GLY A 45 1.95 0.06 0.40
N PHE A 46 2.05 1.32 0.84
CA PHE A 46 2.14 1.70 2.25
C PHE A 46 1.05 1.07 3.12
N LEU A 47 -0.19 1.04 2.63
CA LEU A 47 -1.30 0.52 3.42
C LEU A 47 -1.18 -0.99 3.65
N GLU A 48 -0.64 -1.75 2.70
CA GLU A 48 -0.38 -3.19 2.86
C GLU A 48 0.68 -3.46 3.93
N VAL A 49 1.77 -2.70 3.93
CA VAL A 49 2.79 -2.77 4.99
C VAL A 49 2.18 -2.45 6.36
N CYS A 50 1.30 -1.45 6.44
CA CYS A 50 0.63 -1.12 7.69
C CYS A 50 -0.35 -2.21 8.14
N LYS A 51 -1.09 -2.84 7.23
CA LYS A 51 -1.96 -3.99 7.54
C LYS A 51 -1.15 -5.16 8.10
N PHE A 52 0.00 -5.45 7.49
CA PHE A 52 0.91 -6.51 7.90
C PHE A 52 1.33 -6.37 9.38
N PHE A 53 1.72 -5.18 9.82
CA PHE A 53 2.19 -4.98 11.19
C PHE A 53 1.09 -4.66 12.21
N PHE A 54 0.05 -3.93 11.82
CA PHE A 54 -0.79 -3.23 12.79
C PHE A 54 -2.18 -3.82 13.00
N LYS A 55 -2.53 -4.92 12.32
CA LYS A 55 -3.86 -5.56 12.41
C LYS A 55 -4.99 -4.54 12.27
N LEU A 56 -4.92 -3.79 11.17
CA LEU A 56 -5.84 -2.69 10.89
C LEU A 56 -7.24 -3.21 10.60
N GLU A 57 -8.25 -2.48 11.07
CA GLU A 57 -9.61 -2.60 10.56
C GLU A 57 -9.73 -1.75 9.30
N CYS A 58 -10.11 -2.37 8.19
CA CYS A 58 -10.19 -1.68 6.91
C CYS A 58 -11.63 -1.24 6.65
N LEU A 59 -11.84 0.07 6.55
CA LEU A 59 -13.12 0.66 6.17
C LEU A 59 -13.03 1.21 4.75
N THR A 60 -14.10 1.03 3.99
CA THR A 60 -14.22 1.57 2.63
C THR A 60 -15.11 2.80 2.64
N TYR A 61 -14.62 3.89 2.07
CA TYR A 61 -15.35 5.14 1.92
C TYR A 61 -15.59 5.43 0.43
N CYS A 62 -16.82 5.84 0.11
CA CYS A 62 -17.15 6.33 -1.22
C CYS A 62 -16.86 7.83 -1.29
N ILE A 63 -15.95 8.22 -2.17
CA ILE A 63 -15.57 9.62 -2.40
C ILE A 63 -15.80 9.99 -3.87
N LYS A 64 -15.95 11.28 -4.16
CA LYS A 64 -15.96 11.73 -5.56
C LYS A 64 -14.57 11.48 -6.15
N ASN A 65 -14.53 10.96 -7.37
CA ASN A 65 -13.28 10.81 -8.08
C ASN A 65 -12.70 12.20 -8.42
N PHE A 66 -11.38 12.32 -8.31
CA PHE A 66 -10.64 13.56 -8.53
C PHE A 66 -10.43 13.89 -10.02
N TYR A 67 -10.58 12.90 -10.91
CA TYR A 67 -10.33 13.07 -12.34
C TYR A 67 -11.59 12.94 -13.21
N ASN A 68 -12.69 12.38 -12.69
CA ASN A 68 -13.96 12.22 -13.42
C ASN A 68 -15.18 12.26 -12.49
N GLU A 69 -16.38 12.13 -13.04
CA GLU A 69 -17.63 12.17 -12.27
C GLU A 69 -18.00 10.84 -11.58
N LEU A 70 -17.11 9.85 -11.55
CA LEU A 70 -17.37 8.57 -10.90
C LEU A 70 -17.19 8.65 -9.39
N ILE A 71 -17.75 7.65 -8.69
CA ILE A 71 -17.52 7.43 -7.26
C ILE A 71 -16.35 6.46 -7.12
N PHE A 72 -15.35 6.87 -6.36
CA PHE A 72 -14.18 6.07 -6.04
C PHE A 72 -14.28 5.47 -4.63
N ARG A 73 -13.71 4.28 -4.43
CA ARG A 73 -13.68 3.58 -3.14
C ARG A 73 -12.30 3.72 -2.51
N LEU A 74 -12.19 4.57 -1.50
CA LEU A 74 -10.96 4.72 -0.72
C LEU A 74 -10.96 3.74 0.46
N LEU A 75 -9.88 2.97 0.58
CA LEU A 75 -9.63 2.12 1.74
C LEU A 75 -8.88 2.91 2.82
N VAL A 76 -9.38 2.87 4.05
CA VAL A 76 -8.74 3.48 5.21
C VAL A 76 -8.50 2.40 6.27
N GLY A 77 -7.25 2.27 6.70
CA GLY A 77 -6.88 1.34 7.76
C GLY A 77 -6.93 2.02 9.13
N ILE A 78 -7.68 1.44 10.08
CA ILE A 78 -7.86 1.99 11.42
C ILE A 78 -7.25 1.04 12.45
N LYS A 79 -6.34 1.57 13.27
CA LYS A 79 -5.84 0.90 14.47
C LYS A 79 -6.63 1.37 15.67
N LYS A 80 -7.72 0.66 16.00
CA LYS A 80 -8.67 1.02 17.08
C LYS A 80 -7.99 1.36 18.41
N LYS A 81 -7.00 0.55 18.83
CA LYS A 81 -6.33 0.72 20.14
C LYS A 81 -5.61 2.05 20.29
N SER A 82 -5.08 2.62 19.21
CA SER A 82 -4.30 3.87 19.26
C SER A 82 -5.02 5.04 18.59
N ALA A 83 -6.27 4.86 18.15
CA ALA A 83 -7.04 5.85 17.39
C ALA A 83 -6.26 6.41 16.18
N THR A 84 -5.48 5.56 15.50
CA THR A 84 -4.64 5.96 14.36
C THR A 84 -5.28 5.50 13.06
N ALA A 85 -5.41 6.42 12.10
CA ALA A 85 -5.81 6.12 10.73
C ALA A 85 -4.58 6.11 9.80
N TYR A 86 -4.54 5.14 8.90
CA TYR A 86 -3.53 4.96 7.88
C TYR A 86 -4.23 5.08 6.53
N ILE A 87 -3.77 6.01 5.70
CA ILE A 87 -4.40 6.36 4.43
C ILE A 87 -3.30 6.42 3.38
N GLU A 88 -3.50 5.68 2.29
CA GLU A 88 -2.63 5.76 1.12
C GLU A 88 -3.29 6.65 0.06
N VAL A 89 -2.84 7.90 -0.01
CA VAL A 89 -3.46 8.92 -0.86
C VAL A 89 -3.33 8.60 -2.35
N ALA A 90 -2.26 7.91 -2.76
CA ALA A 90 -2.07 7.45 -4.14
C ALA A 90 -3.19 6.48 -4.58
N SER A 91 -3.80 5.74 -3.65
CA SER A 91 -4.95 4.90 -4.00
C SER A 91 -6.18 5.71 -4.41
N ALA A 92 -6.30 6.98 -4.02
CA ALA A 92 -7.41 7.87 -4.39
C ALA A 92 -7.06 8.86 -5.50
N ILE A 93 -5.85 9.43 -5.49
CA ILE A 93 -5.42 10.51 -6.39
C ILE A 93 -4.09 10.23 -7.10
N GLY A 94 -3.67 8.97 -7.14
CA GLY A 94 -2.41 8.54 -7.75
C GLY A 94 -2.39 8.70 -9.25
N LEU A 95 -1.19 8.89 -9.79
CA LEU A 95 -0.96 9.07 -11.22
C LEU A 95 -1.32 7.81 -12.04
N ASN A 96 -1.26 6.64 -11.41
CA ASN A 96 -1.68 5.35 -11.96
C ASN A 96 -3.19 5.28 -12.25
N LEU A 97 -4.01 6.12 -11.61
CA LEU A 97 -5.46 6.19 -11.83
C LEU A 97 -5.85 7.00 -13.08
N ILE A 98 -4.90 7.76 -13.65
CA ILE A 98 -5.12 8.66 -14.78
C ILE A 98 -4.50 8.05 -16.04
N PRO A 99 -5.28 7.86 -17.12
CA PRO A 99 -4.76 7.47 -18.42
C PRO A 99 -3.62 8.39 -18.87
N PHE A 100 -2.56 7.84 -19.46
CA PHE A 100 -1.35 8.60 -19.79
C PHE A 100 -1.64 9.88 -20.60
N GLN A 101 -2.58 9.80 -21.54
CA GLN A 101 -2.98 10.88 -22.44
C GLN A 101 -3.73 12.01 -21.73
N GLU A 102 -4.32 11.74 -20.56
CA GLU A 102 -5.11 12.70 -19.79
C GLU A 102 -4.29 13.37 -18.67
N ARG A 103 -3.06 12.88 -18.40
CA ARG A 103 -2.20 13.40 -17.34
C ARG A 103 -1.82 14.87 -17.57
N ASN A 104 -2.54 15.76 -16.90
CA ASN A 104 -2.27 17.19 -16.86
C ASN A 104 -2.36 17.70 -15.41
N PRO A 105 -1.24 18.13 -14.79
CA PRO A 105 -1.23 18.53 -13.38
C PRO A 105 -2.08 19.77 -13.08
N ASN A 106 -2.50 20.54 -14.10
CA ASN A 106 -3.32 21.74 -13.90
C ASN A 106 -4.83 21.44 -13.81
N LEU A 107 -5.28 20.22 -14.15
CA LEU A 107 -6.70 19.86 -14.20
C LEU A 107 -7.21 19.23 -12.91
N TYR A 108 -6.32 18.63 -12.12
CA TYR A 108 -6.66 17.78 -11.00
C TYR A 108 -6.39 18.45 -9.66
N ASN A 109 -7.25 18.18 -8.68
CA ASN A 109 -7.08 18.67 -7.32
C ASN A 109 -7.44 17.57 -6.30
N SER A 110 -6.96 17.73 -5.07
CA SER A 110 -7.17 16.77 -3.98
C SER A 110 -8.40 17.09 -3.11
N LYS A 111 -9.27 18.04 -3.53
CA LYS A 111 -10.49 18.33 -2.78
C LYS A 111 -11.50 17.22 -3.05
N ALA A 112 -11.80 16.45 -2.01
CA ALA A 112 -12.92 15.53 -1.95
C ALA A 112 -14.26 16.28 -1.81
#